data_AF-A0A087AK98-F1
#
_entry.id   AF-A0A087AK98-F1
#
_cell.length_a   1.000
_cell.length_b   1.000
_cell.length_c   1.000
_cell.angle_alpha   90.00
_cell.angle_beta   90.00
_cell.angle_gamma   90.00
#
_symmetry.space_group_name_H-M   'P 1'
#
loop_
_entity.id
_entity.type
_entity.pdbx_description
1 polymer ?
#
loop_
_entity_poly.entity_id
_entity_poly.type
_entity_poly.pdbx_seq_one_letter_code
_entity_poly.pdbx_strand_id
1 'polypeptide(L)'
;MQLPTSIPQGARVVVRTALGVDPGDGRMKYRDVVGHVRSWDGSTLEITRDAAANGSRPEQQVSIAAETIVRLKPVPERPKR
;
A
#
# COMPACT_ATOMS: atom_id res chain seq x y z
N MET A 1 -2.21 3.34 15.35
CA MET A 1 -3.07 2.36 14.64
C MET A 1 -2.46 0.99 14.85
N GLN A 2 -3.26 -0.04 15.08
CA GLN A 2 -2.76 -1.41 15.19
C GLN A 2 -2.84 -2.07 13.81
N LEU A 3 -1.68 -2.45 13.26
CA LEU A 3 -1.60 -3.22 12.02
C LEU A 3 -1.86 -4.71 12.32
N PRO A 4 -2.39 -5.48 11.35
CA PRO A 4 -2.59 -6.90 11.53
C PRO A 4 -1.26 -7.62 11.73
N THR A 5 -1.26 -8.72 12.49
CA THR A 5 -0.06 -9.55 12.70
C THR A 5 0.28 -10.40 11.48
N SER A 6 -0.70 -10.69 10.62
CA SER A 6 -0.51 -11.40 9.36
C SER A 6 -1.36 -10.77 8.26
N ILE A 7 -0.84 -10.78 7.03
CA ILE A 7 -1.58 -10.41 5.84
C ILE A 7 -1.34 -11.53 4.82
N PRO A 8 -2.40 -12.14 4.24
CA PRO A 8 -2.21 -13.22 3.27
C PRO A 8 -1.39 -12.76 2.07
N GLN A 9 -0.40 -13.56 1.68
CA GLN A 9 0.30 -13.37 0.41
C GLN A 9 -0.71 -13.45 -0.75
N GLY A 10 -0.57 -12.57 -1.72
CA GLY A 10 -1.49 -12.43 -2.84
C GLY A 10 -2.76 -11.61 -2.52
N ALA A 11 -3.03 -11.26 -1.27
CA ALA A 11 -4.14 -10.37 -0.96
C ALA A 11 -3.94 -9.01 -1.65
N ARG A 12 -4.98 -8.53 -2.33
CA ARG A 12 -4.96 -7.18 -2.90
C ARG A 12 -5.35 -6.16 -1.85
N VAL A 13 -4.56 -5.11 -1.69
CA VAL A 13 -4.74 -4.10 -0.63
C VAL A 13 -4.58 -2.68 -1.18
N VAL A 14 -5.22 -1.73 -0.51
CA VAL A 14 -4.87 -0.31 -0.58
C VAL A 14 -4.14 0.08 0.70
N VAL A 15 -2.94 0.64 0.55
CA VAL A 15 -2.10 1.13 1.65
C VAL A 15 -1.88 2.61 1.46
N ARG A 16 -2.20 3.42 2.47
CA ARG A 16 -1.84 4.82 2.54
C ARG A 16 -0.65 4.99 3.46
N THR A 17 0.40 5.65 2.97
CA THR A 17 1.61 5.98 3.73
C THR A 17 1.72 7.48 3.93
N ALA A 18 2.23 7.91 5.08
CA ALA A 18 2.65 9.28 5.31
C ALA A 18 4.05 9.49 4.71
N LEU A 19 4.22 10.57 3.93
CA LEU A 19 5.49 10.96 3.33
C LEU A 19 6.24 12.02 4.16
N GLY A 20 5.59 12.57 5.19
CA GLY A 20 6.08 13.71 5.96
C GLY A 20 5.41 15.02 5.57
N VAL A 21 5.79 16.08 6.29
CA VAL A 21 5.28 17.44 6.08
C VAL A 21 6.08 18.08 4.94
N ASP A 22 5.38 18.60 3.95
CA ASP A 22 5.98 19.33 2.83
C ASP A 22 6.44 20.73 3.31
N PRO A 23 7.71 21.12 3.11
CA PRO A 23 8.21 22.41 3.56
C PRO A 23 7.64 23.61 2.78
N GLY A 24 7.08 23.40 1.59
CA GLY A 24 6.53 24.46 0.75
C GLY A 24 5.14 24.92 1.17
N ASP A 25 4.32 24.03 1.72
CA ASP A 25 2.94 24.37 2.16
C ASP A 25 2.63 23.99 3.62
N GLY A 26 3.58 23.35 4.32
CA GLY A 26 3.45 22.94 5.72
C GLY A 26 2.44 21.80 5.94
N ARG A 27 2.00 21.09 4.89
CA ARG A 27 0.97 20.05 5.00
C ARG A 27 1.57 18.66 4.93
N MET A 28 1.03 17.76 5.76
CA MET A 28 1.34 16.33 5.66
C MET A 28 0.96 15.78 4.28
N LYS A 29 1.91 15.14 3.60
CA LYS A 29 1.70 14.48 2.31
C LYS A 29 1.53 12.98 2.51
N TYR A 30 0.79 12.37 1.60
CA TYR A 30 0.50 10.95 1.63
C TYR A 30 0.70 10.33 0.26
N ARG A 31 0.96 9.02 0.25
CA ARG A 31 0.97 8.21 -0.98
C ARG A 31 0.05 7.02 -0.79
N ASP A 32 -0.76 6.75 -1.81
CA ASP A 32 -1.56 5.55 -1.89
C ASP A 32 -0.91 4.53 -2.82
N VAL A 33 -0.83 3.29 -2.36
CA VAL A 33 -0.35 2.14 -3.13
C VAL A 33 -1.47 1.11 -3.16
N VAL A 34 -1.82 0.66 -4.37
CA VAL A 34 -2.73 -0.46 -4.60
C VAL A 34 -1.93 -1.57 -5.24
N GLY A 35 -2.03 -2.78 -4.71
CA GLY A 35 -1.25 -3.91 -5.20
C GLY A 35 -1.49 -5.19 -4.43
N HIS A 36 -0.71 -6.21 -4.77
CA HIS A 36 -0.78 -7.54 -4.18
C HIS A 36 0.35 -7.75 -3.17
N VAL A 37 0.01 -8.21 -1.97
CA VAL A 37 0.98 -8.48 -0.91
C VAL A 37 1.92 -9.61 -1.31
N ARG A 38 3.23 -9.38 -1.16
CA ARG A 38 4.26 -10.42 -1.31
C ARG A 38 4.66 -11.00 0.04
N SER A 39 4.87 -10.15 1.03
CA SER A 39 5.19 -10.56 2.40
C SER A 39 4.84 -9.45 3.40
N TRP A 40 4.59 -9.86 4.63
CA TRP A 40 4.38 -8.98 5.78
C TRP A 40 5.00 -9.64 7.01
N ASP A 41 5.97 -8.96 7.63
CA ASP A 41 6.68 -9.47 8.80
C ASP A 41 6.34 -8.71 10.11
N GLY A 42 5.39 -7.76 10.05
CA GLY A 42 5.04 -6.90 11.18
C GLY A 42 5.72 -5.52 11.15
N SER A 43 6.81 -5.36 10.39
CA SER A 43 7.61 -4.14 10.29
C SER A 43 7.71 -3.62 8.85
N THR A 44 7.72 -4.51 7.86
CA THR A 44 7.83 -4.18 6.44
C THR A 44 6.77 -4.92 5.65
N LEU A 45 6.03 -4.17 4.83
CA LEU A 45 5.08 -4.69 3.87
C LEU A 45 5.70 -4.64 2.47
N GLU A 46 5.91 -5.81 1.89
CA GLU A 46 6.32 -5.95 0.49
C GLU A 46 5.08 -6.11 -0.38
N ILE A 47 4.96 -5.27 -1.41
CA ILE A 47 3.82 -5.26 -2.31
C ILE A 47 4.27 -5.18 -3.77
N THR A 48 3.65 -5.96 -4.65
CA THR A 48 3.67 -5.70 -6.09
C THR A 48 2.56 -4.70 -6.40
N ARG A 49 2.94 -3.42 -6.56
CA ARG A 49 2.02 -2.33 -6.94
C ARG A 49 1.47 -2.60 -8.33
N ASP A 50 0.15 -2.46 -8.48
CA ASP A 50 -0.53 -2.62 -9.76
C ASP A 50 -0.05 -1.58 -10.78
N ALA A 51 -0.03 -1.99 -12.05
CA ALA A 51 0.08 -1.05 -13.17
C ALA A 51 -1.14 -0.13 -13.22
N ALA A 52 -0.95 1.10 -13.71
CA ALA A 52 -2.08 1.97 -13.98
C ALA A 52 -2.90 1.41 -15.16
N ALA A 53 -4.24 1.46 -15.05
CA ALA A 53 -5.13 0.92 -16.08
C ALA A 53 -4.93 1.55 -17.47
N ASN A 54 -4.41 2.79 -17.53
CA ASN A 54 -4.12 3.51 -18.78
C ASN A 54 -2.66 3.34 -19.26
N GLY A 55 -1.88 2.45 -18.65
CA GLY A 55 -0.49 2.19 -19.04
C GLY A 55 0.53 3.28 -18.65
N SER A 56 0.09 4.38 -18.03
CA SER A 56 0.98 5.51 -17.66
C SER A 56 2.03 5.16 -16.61
N ARG A 57 1.87 4.02 -15.93
CA ARG A 57 2.74 3.58 -14.85
C ARG A 57 2.78 2.06 -14.81
N PRO A 58 3.96 1.43 -14.92
CA PRO A 58 4.08 -0.01 -14.85
C PRO A 58 3.83 -0.52 -13.42
N GLU A 59 3.66 -1.83 -13.33
CA GLU A 59 3.74 -2.54 -12.04
C GLU A 59 5.14 -2.39 -11.44
N GLN A 60 5.24 -2.48 -10.11
CA GLN A 60 6.50 -2.26 -9.42
C GLN A 60 6.52 -2.93 -8.05
N GLN A 61 7.66 -3.48 -7.65
CA GLN A 61 7.87 -3.93 -6.27
C GLN A 61 8.12 -2.72 -5.36
N VAL A 62 7.41 -2.67 -4.24
CA VAL A 62 7.49 -1.57 -3.28
C VAL A 62 7.59 -2.14 -1.87
N SER A 63 8.58 -1.68 -1.11
CA SER A 63 8.71 -1.93 0.33
C SER A 63 8.13 -0.76 1.11
N ILE A 64 7.29 -1.04 2.10
CA ILE A 64 6.62 -0.02 2.92
C ILE A 64 6.88 -0.33 4.39
N ALA A 65 7.51 0.61 5.10
CA ALA A 65 7.74 0.50 6.53
C ALA A 65 6.44 0.72 7.32
N ALA A 66 6.20 -0.14 8.31
CA ALA A 66 4.98 -0.19 9.11
C ALA A 66 4.66 1.15 9.79
N GLU A 67 5.68 1.85 10.28
CA GLU A 67 5.52 3.13 10.97
C GLU A 67 4.97 4.23 10.07
N THR A 68 5.12 4.09 8.75
CA THR A 68 4.60 5.06 7.77
C THR A 68 3.16 4.79 7.39
N ILE A 69 2.64 3.58 7.66
CA ILE A 69 1.29 3.18 7.24
C ILE A 69 0.27 3.87 8.14
N VAL A 70 -0.60 4.67 7.52
CA VAL A 70 -1.70 5.36 8.22
C VAL A 70 -3.06 4.74 7.94
N ARG A 71 -3.19 3.95 6.87
CA ARG A 71 -4.39 3.18 6.56
C ARG A 71 -4.05 1.98 5.69
N LEU A 72 -4.61 0.83 6.04
CA LEU A 72 -4.52 -0.42 5.28
C LEU A 72 -5.92 -1.00 5.12
N LYS A 73 -6.32 -1.33 3.89
CA LYS A 73 -7.64 -1.90 3.60
C LYS A 73 -7.52 -3.03 2.57
N PRO A 74 -8.22 -4.17 2.77
CA PRO A 74 -8.34 -5.17 1.72
C PRO A 74 -9.16 -4.63 0.55
N VAL A 75 -8.78 -5.03 -0.66
CA VAL A 75 -9.56 -4.82 -1.89
C VAL A 75 -10.15 -6.17 -2.26
N PRO A 76 -11.45 -6.40 -2.01
CA PRO A 76 -12.08 -7.66 -2.38
C PRO A 76 -12.06 -7.84 -3.90
N GLU A 77 -11.89 -9.08 -4.34
CA GLU A 77 -12.09 -9.42 -5.75
C GLU A 77 -13.53 -9.16 -6.15
N ARG A 78 -13.74 -8.74 -7.40
CA ARG A 78 -15.09 -8.57 -7.94
C ARG A 78 -15.75 -9.96 -7.97
N PRO A 79 -16.95 -10.14 -7.37
CA PRO A 79 -17.68 -11.40 -7.46
C PRO A 79 -17.85 -11.77 -8.94
N LYS A 80 -17.53 -13.02 -9.28
CA LYS A 80 -17.85 -13.57 -10.59
C LYS A 80 -19.39 -13.64 -10.70
N ARG A 81 -19.93 -13.03 -11.75
CA ARG A 81 -21.37 -13.08 -12.06
C ARG A 81 -21.78 -14.46 -12.54
#